data_AF-A0A1Z1WQK5-F1
#
_entry.id   AF-A0A1Z1WQK5-F1
#
_cell.length_a   1.000
_cell.length_b   1.000
_cell.length_c   1.000
_cell.angle_alpha   90.00
_cell.angle_beta   90.00
_cell.angle_gamma   90.00
#
_symmetry.space_group_name_H-M   'P 1'
#
loop_
_entity.id
_entity.type
_entity.pdbx_description
1 polymer ?
#
loop_
_entity_poly.entity_id
_entity_poly.type
_entity_poly.pdbx_seq_one_letter_code
_entity_poly.pdbx_strand_id
1 'polypeptide(L)'
;MRNYLILRERTAAFRADPEVAEALRQARLPELARPTAEDGLAGLLADRGAYEAFDVEAAAARGMAFERLDQLAMDHLLGVRG
;
A
#
# COMPACT_ATOMS: atom_id res chain seq x y z
N MET A 1 -0.22 30.73 6.83
CA MET A 1 -0.22 29.31 6.37
C MET A 1 -0.15 28.29 7.54
N ARG A 2 -0.78 28.56 8.70
CA ARG A 2 -0.60 27.73 9.91
C ARG A 2 -1.00 26.26 9.73
N ASN A 3 -2.22 26.00 9.27
CA ASN A 3 -2.74 24.63 9.12
C ASN A 3 -1.91 23.82 8.13
N TYR A 4 -1.52 24.44 7.01
CA TYR A 4 -0.66 23.79 6.02
C TYR A 4 0.67 23.32 6.63
N LEU A 5 1.34 24.18 7.40
CA LEU A 5 2.63 23.83 8.00
C LEU A 5 2.50 22.69 9.01
N ILE A 6 1.43 22.67 9.81
CA ILE A 6 1.14 21.57 10.74
C ILE A 6 0.93 20.26 9.97
N LEU A 7 0.05 20.26 8.97
CA LEU A 7 -0.24 19.05 8.19
C LEU A 7 1.00 18.53 7.45
N ARG A 8 1.84 19.44 6.93
CA ARG A 8 3.10 19.09 6.28
C ARG A 8 4.06 18.38 7.25
N GLU A 9 4.19 18.88 8.47
CA GLU A 9 5.03 18.27 9.51
C GLU A 9 4.52 16.87 9.88
N ARG A 10 3.22 16.72 10.13
CA ARG A 10 2.61 15.39 10.43
C ARG A 10 2.77 14.41 9.29
N THR A 11 2.59 14.87 8.05
CA THR A 11 2.77 14.03 6.86
C THR A 11 4.21 13.57 6.70
N ALA A 12 5.19 14.45 6.96
CA ALA A 12 6.61 14.09 6.90
C ALA A 12 6.95 13.02 7.96
N ALA A 13 6.46 13.17 9.19
CA ALA A 13 6.62 12.17 10.25
C ALA A 13 5.98 10.82 9.87
N PHE A 14 4.75 10.83 9.36
CA PHE A 14 4.06 9.62 8.89
C PHE A 14 4.88 8.88 7.83
N ARG A 15 5.45 9.58 6.85
CA ARG A 15 6.25 8.94 5.78
C ARG A 15 7.62 8.44 6.26
N ALA A 16 8.16 9.00 7.34
CA ALA A 16 9.44 8.58 7.90
C ALA A 16 9.32 7.42 8.91
N ASP A 17 8.12 7.12 9.39
CA ASP A 17 7.87 6.08 10.38
C ASP A 17 8.08 4.66 9.79
N PRO A 18 8.99 3.84 10.36
CA PRO A 18 9.21 2.46 9.93
C PRO A 18 7.96 1.56 10.01
N GLU A 19 7.06 1.78 10.97
CA GLU A 19 5.81 1.03 11.08
C GLU A 19 4.84 1.37 9.95
N VAL A 20 4.84 2.63 9.49
CA VAL A 20 4.08 3.05 8.32
C VAL A 20 4.67 2.44 7.06
N ALA A 21 6.00 2.40 6.92
CA ALA A 21 6.66 1.74 5.80
C ALA A 21 6.31 0.24 5.72
N GLU A 22 6.27 -0.46 6.86
CA GLU A 22 5.79 -1.84 6.95
C GLU A 22 4.30 -1.94 6.57
N ALA A 23 3.45 -1.07 7.11
CA ALA A 23 2.01 -1.07 6.79
C ALA A 23 1.73 -0.84 5.30
N LEU A 24 2.50 0.04 4.65
CA LEU A 24 2.42 0.27 3.20
C LEU A 24 2.80 -0.97 2.39
N ARG A 25 3.81 -1.74 2.84
CA ARG A 25 4.16 -3.03 2.21
C ARG A 25 3.07 -4.07 2.41
N GLN A 26 2.52 -4.19 3.61
CA GLN A 26 1.40 -5.11 3.88
C GLN A 26 0.17 -4.80 3.03
N ALA A 27 -0.08 -3.50 2.81
CA ALA A 27 -1.15 -3.00 1.97
C ALA A 27 -0.83 -3.04 0.45
N ARG A 28 0.34 -3.55 0.06
CA ARG A 28 0.77 -3.76 -1.35
C ARG A 28 0.79 -2.49 -2.20
N LEU A 29 0.95 -1.32 -1.58
CA LEU A 29 1.08 -0.04 -2.29
C LEU A 29 2.32 0.00 -3.22
N PRO A 30 3.49 -0.54 -2.83
CA PRO A 30 4.62 -0.61 -3.74
C PRO A 30 4.37 -1.50 -4.96
N GLU A 31 3.54 -2.54 -4.83
CA GLU A 31 3.19 -3.44 -5.95
C GLU A 31 2.29 -2.71 -6.96
N LEU A 32 1.38 -1.85 -6.49
CA LEU A 32 0.54 -1.00 -7.35
C LEU A 32 1.36 -0.02 -8.21
N ALA A 33 2.56 0.36 -7.77
CA ALA A 33 3.44 1.25 -8.51
C ALA A 33 4.22 0.55 -9.63
N ARG A 34 4.13 -0.78 -9.74
CA ARG A 34 4.80 -1.57 -10.78
C ARG A 34 3.91 -1.72 -12.02
N PRO A 35 4.49 -1.82 -13.23
CA PRO A 35 3.73 -2.17 -14.42
C PRO A 35 3.04 -3.53 -14.27
N THR A 36 1.80 -3.64 -14.71
CA THR A 36 1.01 -4.88 -14.58
C THR A 36 1.59 -6.06 -15.37
N ALA A 37 2.17 -5.80 -16.55
CA ALA A 37 2.76 -6.81 -17.42
C ALA A 37 4.07 -6.27 -18.02
N GLU A 38 5.16 -6.36 -17.25
CA GLU A 38 6.49 -5.88 -17.66
C GLU A 38 7.03 -6.62 -18.91
N ASP A 39 6.55 -7.83 -19.18
CA ASP A 39 6.85 -8.70 -20.32
C ASP A 39 5.91 -8.49 -21.53
N GLY A 40 4.94 -7.58 -21.42
CA GLY A 40 4.03 -7.20 -22.48
C GLY A 40 2.94 -8.24 -22.79
N LEU A 41 2.14 -7.96 -23.83
CA LEU A 41 0.94 -8.73 -24.14
C LEU A 41 1.21 -10.22 -24.45
N ALA A 42 2.30 -10.52 -25.15
CA ALA A 42 2.63 -11.89 -25.52
C ALA A 42 2.99 -12.74 -24.29
N GLY A 43 3.70 -12.16 -23.31
CA GLY A 43 4.00 -12.82 -22.05
C GLY A 43 2.76 -13.06 -21.20
N LEU A 44 1.92 -12.02 -21.04
CA LEU A 44 0.65 -12.12 -20.33
C LEU A 44 -0.28 -13.21 -20.90
N LEU A 45 -0.40 -13.32 -22.22
CA LEU A 45 -1.24 -14.34 -22.87
C LEU A 45 -0.69 -15.76 -22.74
N ALA A 46 0.62 -15.91 -22.53
CA ALA A 46 1.25 -17.22 -22.34
C ALA A 46 1.25 -17.66 -20.86
N ASP A 47 1.02 -16.74 -19.92
CA ASP A 47 1.02 -17.03 -18.48
C ASP A 47 -0.31 -17.64 -18.02
N ARG A 48 -0.32 -18.97 -17.89
CA ARG A 48 -1.46 -19.71 -17.31
C ARG A 48 -1.78 -19.29 -15.87
N GLY A 49 -0.79 -18.79 -15.13
CA GLY A 49 -0.97 -18.28 -13.77
C GLY A 49 -1.75 -16.97 -13.71
N ALA A 50 -1.88 -16.24 -14.83
CA ALA A 50 -2.68 -15.03 -14.92
C ALA A 50 -4.17 -15.31 -15.15
N TYR A 51 -4.56 -16.52 -15.58
CA TYR A 51 -5.95 -16.88 -15.83
C TYR A 51 -6.29 -18.35 -15.49
N GLU A 52 -5.89 -19.32 -16.32
CA GLU A 52 -6.38 -20.70 -16.24
C GLU A 52 -6.06 -21.41 -14.93
N ALA A 53 -4.95 -21.04 -14.29
CA ALA A 53 -4.46 -21.59 -13.04
C ALA A 53 -4.45 -20.55 -11.90
N PHE A 54 -5.05 -19.38 -12.09
CA PHE A 54 -5.10 -18.35 -11.06
C PHE A 54 -6.09 -18.73 -9.95
N ASP A 55 -5.59 -18.84 -8.72
CA ASP A 55 -6.43 -19.12 -7.55
C ASP A 55 -7.11 -17.84 -7.06
N VAL A 56 -8.34 -17.63 -7.56
CA VAL A 56 -9.16 -16.46 -7.20
C VAL A 56 -9.60 -16.47 -5.74
N GLU A 57 -9.81 -17.64 -5.14
CA GLU A 57 -10.30 -17.76 -3.76
C GLU A 57 -9.18 -17.42 -2.76
N ALA A 58 -8.00 -17.99 -2.98
CA ALA A 58 -6.81 -17.60 -2.20
C ALA A 58 -6.48 -16.11 -2.41
N ALA A 59 -6.73 -15.57 -3.60
CA ALA A 59 -6.55 -14.14 -3.85
C ALA A 59 -7.53 -13.25 -3.09
N ALA A 60 -8.81 -13.60 -3.10
CA ALA A 60 -9.87 -12.86 -2.42
C ALA A 60 -9.74 -12.93 -0.89
N ALA A 61 -9.24 -14.04 -0.34
CA ALA A 61 -9.05 -14.23 1.09
C ALA A 61 -7.97 -13.30 1.70
N ARG A 62 -7.09 -12.70 0.88
CA ARG A 62 -6.02 -11.82 1.37
C ARG A 62 -6.58 -10.46 1.80
N GLY A 63 -6.49 -10.16 3.09
CA GLY A 63 -6.78 -8.83 3.61
C GLY A 63 -5.85 -7.75 3.03
N MET A 64 -6.38 -6.52 2.86
CA MET A 64 -5.61 -5.36 2.38
C MET A 64 -4.89 -4.58 3.50
N ALA A 65 -5.14 -4.89 4.77
CA ALA A 65 -4.54 -4.22 5.93
C ALA A 65 -4.75 -2.68 5.96
N PHE A 66 -5.75 -2.15 5.24
CA PHE A 66 -5.96 -0.71 5.11
C PHE A 66 -6.36 -0.03 6.41
N GLU A 67 -7.19 -0.65 7.25
CA GLU A 67 -7.58 -0.07 8.55
C GLU A 67 -6.37 0.18 9.46
N ARG A 68 -5.39 -0.73 9.46
CA ARG A 68 -4.16 -0.55 10.23
C ARG A 68 -3.34 0.63 9.69
N LEU A 69 -3.24 0.75 8.37
CA LEU A 69 -2.53 1.86 7.73
C LEU A 69 -3.21 3.21 7.99
N ASP A 70 -4.54 3.26 7.92
CA ASP A 70 -5.31 4.46 8.18
C ASP A 70 -5.25 4.88 9.65
N GLN A 71 -5.30 3.92 10.58
CA GLN A 71 -5.12 4.21 12.00
C GLN A 71 -3.74 4.84 12.29
N LEU A 72 -2.67 4.34 11.65
CA LEU A 72 -1.36 4.99 11.76
C LEU A 72 -1.39 6.42 11.22
N ALA A 73 -2.10 6.67 10.12
CA ALA A 73 -2.26 8.02 9.58
C ALA A 73 -3.00 8.94 10.56
N MET A 74 -4.05 8.45 11.22
CA MET A 74 -4.79 9.17 12.24
C MET A 74 -3.92 9.45 13.47
N ASP A 75 -3.13 8.49 13.92
CA ASP A 75 -2.24 8.65 15.07
C ASP A 75 -1.19 9.75 14.82
N HIS A 76 -0.60 9.78 13.62
CA HIS A 76 0.33 10.84 13.19
C HIS A 76 -0.38 12.20 13.09
N LEU A 77 -1.60 12.24 12.54
CA LEU A 77 -2.39 13.46 12.40
C LEU A 77 -2.75 14.07 13.77
N LEU A 78 -3.16 13.23 14.72
CA LEU A 78 -3.56 13.64 16.08
C LEU A 78 -2.36 13.85 17.01
N GLY A 79 -1.15 13.45 16.60
CA GLY A 79 0.07 13.62 17.37
C GLY A 79 0.17 12.72 18.60
N VAL A 80 -0.47 11.55 18.56
CA VAL A 80 -0.42 10.53 19.63
C VAL A 80 0.65 9.46 19.37
N ARG A 81 1.37 9.58 18.25
CA ARG A 81 2.62 8.87 17.96
C ARG A 81 3.77 9.85 17.89
N GLY A 82 4.89 9.48 18.51
CA GLY A 82 6.14 10.22 18.59
C GLY A 82 7.30 9.25 18.69
#